data_AF-E6WGC6-F1
#
_entry.id   AF-E6WGC6-F1
#
_cell.length_a   1.000
_cell.length_b   1.000
_cell.length_c   1.000
_cell.angle_alpha   90.00
_cell.angle_beta   90.00
_cell.angle_gamma   90.00
#
_symmetry.space_group_name_H-M   'P 1'
#
loop_
_entity.id
_entity.type
_entity.pdbx_description
1 polymer ?
#
loop_
_entity_poly.entity_id
_entity_poly.type
_entity_poly.pdbx_seq_one_letter_code
_entity_poly.pdbx_strand_id
1 'polypeptide(L)'
;MSSQQLILQRLQQVEAVMREHDHWQTQSPDAAAFASTQPFCLDTLAPLEWLQWVLIPRLQALIAADAPLPQNFAVAHYYEMALPPGTPGHPMLLLTLRQLDALFSEPAA
;
A
#
# COMPACT_ATOMS: atom_id res chain seq x y z
N MET A 1 -17.39 -6.40 -12.29
CA MET A 1 -16.65 -5.72 -11.19
C MET A 1 -15.99 -4.50 -11.79
N SER A 2 -16.07 -3.34 -11.15
CA SER A 2 -15.35 -2.14 -11.61
C SER A 2 -13.88 -2.21 -11.19
N SER A 3 -12.99 -1.49 -11.88
CA SER A 3 -11.57 -1.42 -11.53
C SER A 3 -11.37 -0.93 -10.09
N GLN A 4 -12.19 0.01 -9.63
CA GLN A 4 -12.21 0.47 -8.23
C GLN A 4 -12.48 -0.67 -7.23
N GLN A 5 -13.43 -1.56 -7.53
CA GLN A 5 -13.72 -2.71 -6.66
C GLN A 5 -12.53 -3.69 -6.57
N LEU A 6 -11.84 -3.92 -7.69
CA LEU A 6 -10.65 -4.76 -7.72
C LEU A 6 -9.51 -4.14 -6.88
N ILE A 7 -9.33 -2.82 -6.96
CA ILE A 7 -8.34 -2.11 -6.13
C ILE A 7 -8.66 -2.29 -4.65
N LEU A 8 -9.91 -2.03 -4.22
CA LEU A 8 -10.33 -2.22 -2.83
C LEU A 8 -10.09 -3.66 -2.35
N GLN A 9 -10.39 -4.65 -3.18
CA GLN A 9 -10.14 -6.05 -2.87
C GLN A 9 -8.63 -6.33 -2.70
N ARG A 10 -7.77 -5.76 -3.53
CA ARG A 10 -6.31 -5.88 -3.37
C ARG A 10 -5.83 -5.22 -2.08
N LEU A 11 -6.36 -4.06 -1.71
CA LEU A 11 -6.02 -3.41 -0.44
C LEU A 11 -6.41 -4.28 0.76
N GLN A 12 -7.58 -4.92 0.72
CA GLN A 12 -8.00 -5.87 1.76
C GLN A 12 -7.08 -7.09 1.83
N GLN A 13 -6.59 -7.58 0.68
CA GLN A 13 -5.62 -8.68 0.65
C GLN A 13 -4.27 -8.27 1.23
N VAL A 14 -3.80 -7.05 0.96
CA VAL A 14 -2.58 -6.50 1.59
C VAL A 14 -2.73 -6.46 3.10
N GLU A 15 -3.85 -5.92 3.60
CA GLU A 15 -4.17 -5.91 5.04
C GLU A 15 -4.20 -7.32 5.63
N ALA A 16 -4.84 -8.28 4.95
CA ALA A 16 -4.92 -9.66 5.42
C ALA A 16 -3.52 -10.29 5.55
N VAL A 17 -2.65 -10.13 4.55
CA VAL A 17 -1.26 -10.61 4.61
C VAL A 17 -0.50 -9.95 5.76
N MET A 18 -0.67 -8.63 5.96
CA MET A 18 -0.02 -7.94 7.08
C MET A 18 -0.51 -8.46 8.43
N ARG A 19 -1.81 -8.72 8.59
CA ARG A 19 -2.39 -9.27 9.83
C ARG A 19 -1.95 -10.71 10.09
N GLU A 20 -1.92 -11.55 9.06
CA GLU A 20 -1.50 -12.95 9.15
C GLU A 20 -0.06 -13.11 9.63
N HIS A 21 0.79 -12.12 9.33
CA HIS A 21 2.22 -12.13 9.67
C HIS A 21 2.59 -11.14 10.77
N ASP A 22 1.61 -10.67 11.58
CA ASP A 22 1.80 -9.76 12.71
C ASP A 22 2.47 -8.41 12.36
N HIS A 23 2.39 -7.99 11.10
CA HIS A 23 2.88 -6.69 10.62
C HIS A 23 1.85 -5.56 10.78
N TRP A 24 0.58 -5.92 10.91
CA TRP A 24 -0.49 -4.94 11.07
C TRP A 24 -0.46 -4.34 12.46
N GLN A 25 -0.26 -3.02 12.55
CA GLN A 25 -0.18 -2.33 13.83
C GLN A 25 -1.54 -1.75 14.23
N THR A 26 -1.87 -1.85 15.52
CA THR A 26 -3.09 -1.27 16.09
C THR A 26 -2.91 0.17 16.54
N GLN A 27 -1.67 0.60 16.74
CA GLN A 27 -1.31 1.96 17.14
C GLN A 27 -0.78 2.71 15.94
N SER A 28 -1.30 3.92 15.74
CA SER A 28 -0.77 4.84 14.72
C SER A 28 0.58 5.39 15.16
N PRO A 29 1.53 5.60 14.22
CA PRO A 29 2.70 6.44 14.44
C PRO A 29 2.34 7.84 14.94
N ASP A 30 3.32 8.53 15.51
CA ASP A 30 3.18 9.93 15.92
C ASP A 30 2.73 10.79 14.72
N ALA A 31 1.84 11.76 14.96
CA ALA A 31 1.41 12.72 13.95
C ALA A 31 2.60 13.42 13.28
N ALA A 32 3.71 13.62 14.01
CA ALA A 32 4.95 14.17 13.46
C ALA A 32 5.56 13.29 12.35
N ALA A 33 5.37 11.97 12.38
CA ALA A 33 5.89 11.06 11.36
C ALA A 33 5.16 11.20 10.01
N PHE A 34 3.91 11.66 10.02
CA PHE A 34 3.17 11.97 8.79
C PHE A 34 3.51 13.35 8.22
N ALA A 35 4.17 14.21 9.00
CA ALA A 35 4.52 15.57 8.60
C ALA A 35 5.86 15.66 7.85
N SER A 36 6.47 14.53 7.49
CA SER A 36 7.72 14.52 6.73
C SER A 36 7.58 15.18 5.35
N THR A 37 8.60 15.94 4.98
CA THR A 37 8.73 16.57 3.65
C THR A 37 9.30 15.62 2.60
N GLN A 38 9.82 14.46 2.99
CA GLN A 38 10.36 13.48 2.05
C GLN A 38 9.25 12.69 1.35
N PRO A 39 9.46 12.27 0.10
CA PRO A 39 8.51 11.39 -0.58
C PRO A 39 8.35 10.10 0.25
N PHE A 40 7.12 9.61 0.39
CA PHE A 40 6.78 8.42 1.18
C PHE A 40 7.14 8.48 2.68
N CYS A 41 7.50 9.67 3.22
CA CYS A 41 7.92 9.82 4.61
C CYS A 41 9.03 8.82 5.02
N LEU A 42 9.95 8.52 4.10
CA LEU A 42 10.98 7.47 4.22
C LEU A 42 11.91 7.63 5.43
N ASP A 43 12.04 8.85 5.92
CA ASP A 43 12.83 9.23 7.09
C ASP A 43 12.13 8.98 8.42
N THR A 44 10.80 8.90 8.43
CA THR A 44 9.99 8.94 9.65
C THR A 44 9.04 7.75 9.82
N LEU A 45 8.68 7.07 8.73
CA LEU A 45 7.81 5.90 8.75
C LEU A 45 8.56 4.67 8.22
N ALA A 46 8.38 3.55 8.92
CA ALA A 46 8.79 2.26 8.37
C ALA A 46 7.96 1.93 7.12
N PRO A 47 8.49 1.12 6.17
CA PRO A 47 7.78 0.80 4.93
C PRO A 47 6.36 0.25 5.18
N LEU A 48 6.22 -0.67 6.15
CA LEU A 48 4.93 -1.28 6.49
C LEU A 48 3.97 -0.30 7.18
N GLU A 49 4.49 0.69 7.92
CA GLU A 49 3.66 1.74 8.53
C GLU A 49 3.12 2.68 7.47
N TRP A 50 3.96 3.08 6.51
CA TRP A 50 3.51 3.86 5.37
C TRP A 50 2.46 3.10 4.55
N LEU A 51 2.62 1.78 4.39
CA LEU A 51 1.63 0.94 3.70
C LEU A 51 0.24 1.04 4.35
N GLN A 52 0.16 0.78 5.66
CA GLN A 52 -1.13 0.70 6.34
C GLN A 52 -1.76 2.08 6.60
N TRP A 53 -0.95 3.09 6.95
CA TRP A 53 -1.47 4.37 7.42
C TRP A 53 -1.49 5.46 6.36
N VAL A 54 -0.77 5.30 5.26
CA VAL A 54 -0.76 6.29 4.17
C VAL A 54 -1.38 5.70 2.92
N LEU A 55 -0.86 4.59 2.39
CA LEU A 55 -1.29 4.10 1.08
C LEU A 55 -2.73 3.59 1.08
N ILE A 56 -3.05 2.64 1.98
CA ILE A 56 -4.37 2.00 2.03
C ILE A 56 -5.50 3.05 2.23
N PRO A 57 -5.47 3.90 3.28
CA PRO A 57 -6.54 4.87 3.50
C PRO A 57 -6.60 5.93 2.39
N ARG A 58 -5.47 6.33 1.80
CA ARG A 58 -5.45 7.29 0.69
C ARG A 58 -6.17 6.75 -0.54
N LEU A 59 -5.90 5.51 -0.94
CA LEU A 59 -6.55 4.90 -2.10
C LEU A 59 -8.05 4.67 -1.83
N GLN A 60 -8.40 4.22 -0.63
CA GLN A 60 -9.81 4.09 -0.22
C GLN A 60 -10.56 5.43 -0.30
N ALA A 61 -9.95 6.52 0.18
CA ALA A 61 -10.54 7.85 0.13
C ALA A 61 -10.73 8.36 -1.31
N LEU A 62 -9.74 8.15 -2.18
CA LEU A 62 -9.86 8.52 -3.60
C LEU A 62 -11.01 7.78 -4.29
N ILE A 63 -11.14 6.46 -4.03
CA ILE A 63 -12.24 5.66 -4.58
C ILE A 63 -13.59 6.11 -4.02
N ALA A 64 -13.69 6.34 -2.71
CA ALA A 64 -14.92 6.78 -2.07
C ALA A 64 -15.39 8.16 -2.56
N ALA A 65 -14.45 9.02 -2.94
CA ALA A 65 -14.73 10.35 -3.49
C ALA A 65 -14.92 10.36 -5.03
N ASP A 66 -14.85 9.20 -5.69
CA ASP A 66 -14.79 9.07 -7.16
C ASP A 66 -13.73 9.98 -7.80
N ALA A 67 -12.63 10.20 -7.07
CA ALA A 67 -11.54 11.05 -7.49
C ALA A 67 -10.62 10.31 -8.49
N PRO A 68 -9.91 11.04 -9.36
CA PRO A 68 -8.95 10.42 -10.27
C PRO A 68 -7.86 9.69 -9.49
N LEU A 69 -7.67 8.42 -9.82
CA LEU A 69 -6.62 7.57 -9.27
C LEU A 69 -5.23 8.01 -9.79
N PRO A 70 -4.15 7.81 -9.02
CA PRO A 70 -2.81 8.18 -9.43
C PRO A 70 -2.40 7.45 -10.72
N GLN A 71 -1.88 8.21 -11.69
CA GLN A 71 -1.23 7.68 -12.89
C GLN A 71 0.22 7.30 -12.55
N ASN A 72 0.77 6.25 -13.17
CA ASN A 72 2.10 5.69 -12.87
C ASN A 72 2.28 5.19 -11.44
N PHE A 73 1.25 4.53 -10.90
CA PHE A 73 1.33 3.92 -9.58
C PHE A 73 2.09 2.59 -9.65
N ALA A 74 3.24 2.52 -8.97
CA ALA A 74 4.03 1.31 -8.81
C ALA A 74 4.73 1.31 -7.46
N VAL A 75 4.27 0.48 -6.51
CA VAL A 75 4.85 0.39 -5.16
C VAL A 75 5.59 -0.91 -4.91
N ALA A 76 5.32 -1.98 -5.66
CA ALA A 76 5.91 -3.29 -5.38
C ALA A 76 7.45 -3.28 -5.44
N HIS A 77 8.03 -2.56 -6.40
CA HIS A 77 9.50 -2.46 -6.52
C HIS A 77 10.14 -1.75 -5.31
N TYR A 78 9.45 -0.74 -4.75
CA TYR A 78 9.91 -0.10 -3.53
C TYR A 78 9.96 -1.10 -2.36
N TYR A 79 8.91 -1.89 -2.15
CA TYR A 79 8.88 -2.89 -1.06
C TYR A 79 9.85 -4.05 -1.27
N GLU A 80 10.16 -4.40 -2.51
CA GLU A 80 11.17 -5.42 -2.83
C GLU A 80 12.57 -4.99 -2.36
N MET A 81 12.87 -3.69 -2.43
CA MET A 81 14.13 -3.12 -1.96
C MET A 81 14.11 -2.73 -0.48
N ALA A 82 12.96 -2.27 0.02
CA ALA A 82 12.81 -1.76 1.38
C ALA A 82 12.65 -2.88 2.43
N LEU A 83 12.06 -4.02 2.06
CA LEU A 83 11.89 -5.16 2.96
C LEU A 83 13.00 -6.19 2.77
N PRO A 84 13.61 -6.68 3.86
CA PRO A 84 14.53 -7.82 3.78
C PRO A 84 13.83 -9.08 3.26
N PRO A 85 14.47 -9.91 2.40
CA PRO A 85 13.90 -11.17 1.89
C PRO A 85 13.44 -12.16 2.96
N GLY A 86 13.99 -12.10 4.17
CA GLY A 86 13.61 -12.95 5.31
C GLY A 86 12.37 -12.48 6.08
N THR A 87 11.74 -11.37 5.68
CA THR A 87 10.54 -10.84 6.36
C THR A 87 9.37 -11.83 6.23
N PRO A 88 8.69 -12.20 7.33
CA PRO A 88 7.50 -13.06 7.27
C PRO A 88 6.46 -12.50 6.30
N GLY A 89 5.90 -13.33 5.42
CA GLY A 89 4.90 -12.88 4.46
C GLY A 89 5.40 -12.06 3.28
N HIS A 90 6.70 -11.76 3.20
CA HIS A 90 7.31 -11.00 2.11
C HIS A 90 6.85 -11.44 0.71
N PRO A 91 6.96 -12.73 0.31
CA PRO A 91 6.60 -13.12 -1.06
C PRO A 91 5.11 -12.92 -1.37
N MET A 92 4.22 -13.13 -0.38
CA MET A 92 2.79 -12.89 -0.55
C MET A 92 2.49 -11.40 -0.62
N LEU A 93 3.10 -10.60 0.24
CA LEU A 93 2.94 -9.14 0.23
C LEU A 93 3.37 -8.56 -1.12
N LEU A 94 4.56 -8.92 -1.62
CA LEU A 94 5.03 -8.47 -2.93
C LEU A 94 4.12 -8.92 -4.07
N LEU A 95 3.64 -10.17 -4.04
CA LEU A 95 2.71 -10.65 -5.05
C LEU A 95 1.44 -9.81 -5.07
N THR A 96 0.85 -9.52 -3.90
CA THR A 96 -0.37 -8.71 -3.80
C THR A 96 -0.12 -7.26 -4.25
N LEU A 97 1.03 -6.67 -3.89
CA LEU A 97 1.40 -5.32 -4.34
C LEU A 97 1.63 -5.25 -5.85
N ARG A 98 2.26 -6.25 -6.47
CA ARG A 98 2.41 -6.32 -7.94
C ARG A 98 1.05 -6.44 -8.64
N GLN A 99 0.14 -7.23 -8.07
CA GLN A 99 -1.22 -7.34 -8.58
C GLN A 99 -2.00 -6.03 -8.41
N LEU A 100 -1.76 -5.27 -7.35
CA LEU A 100 -2.31 -3.93 -7.16
C LEU A 100 -1.76 -2.98 -8.24
N ASP A 101 -0.44 -2.90 -8.42
CA ASP A 101 0.23 -2.05 -9.41
C ASP A 101 -0.29 -2.30 -10.84
N ALA A 102 -0.54 -3.56 -11.19
CA ALA A 102 -1.10 -3.93 -12.50
C ALA A 102 -2.46 -3.26 -12.76
N LEU A 103 -3.32 -3.12 -11.74
CA LEU A 103 -4.64 -2.48 -11.89
C LEU A 103 -4.57 -0.98 -12.23
N PHE A 104 -3.44 -0.33 -11.97
CA PHE A 104 -3.20 1.06 -12.36
C PHE A 104 -2.48 1.20 -13.71
N SER A 105 -1.92 0.09 -14.21
CA SER A 105 -1.23 0.02 -15.50
C SER A 105 -2.16 -0.45 -16.62
N GLU A 106 -3.29 -1.08 -16.29
CA GLU A 106 -4.33 -1.41 -17.26
C GLU A 106 -5.02 -0.13 -17.75
N PRO A 107 -4.98 0.18 -19.06
CA PRO A 107 -5.77 1.28 -19.59
C PRO A 107 -7.25 0.95 -19.35
N ALA A 108 -7.99 1.91 -18.76
CA ALA A 108 -9.44 1.84 -18.71
C ALA A 108 -9.94 1.73 -20.16
N ALA A 109 -10.36 0.51 -20.54
CA ALA A 109 -10.85 0.17 -21.86
C ALA A 109 -12.15 0.92 -22.20
#